data_AF-A0A920LT45-F1
#
_entry.id   AF-A0A920LT45-F1
#
_cell.length_a   1.000
_cell.length_b   1.000
_cell.length_c   1.000
_cell.angle_alpha   90.00
_cell.angle_beta   90.00
_cell.angle_gamma   90.00
#
_symmetry.space_group_name_H-M   'P 1'
#
loop_
_entity.id
_entity.type
_entity.pdbx_description
1 polymer ?
#
loop_
_entity_poly.entity_id
_entity_poly.type
_entity_poly.pdbx_seq_one_letter_code
_entity_poly.pdbx_strand_id
1 'polypeptide(L)'
;MVQDFHRILFEVWTCRHEAWSNIARLRGSAGQSLGAFATQGLRLDIIGDANDYVGKGLSGGMITVRPSADSSFTASENTIIGNTVLYGATSGMLFAAGQAGERFCVRNSGATGVVEGCGSNGCEYMTGGSAVILGPIGSNFGAGMTGGMAFLYDPEGDSLKDFNIETLHISRLQSGFWSNSLLETLKQHARETNSAIAKRLVNDWLLEIENFWHVVPTEILKTLEPPLDSENIVGKIA
;
A
#
# COMPACT_ATOMS: atom_id res chain seq x y z
N MET A 1 -35.90 4.52 43.17
CA MET A 1 -36.72 3.43 42.61
C MET A 1 -37.03 3.81 41.17
N VAL A 2 -36.26 3.22 40.22
CA VAL A 2 -36.64 2.93 38.81
C VAL A 2 -36.85 4.15 37.87
N GLN A 3 -36.28 4.31 36.68
CA GLN A 3 -35.30 3.62 35.82
C GLN A 3 -35.02 4.55 34.60
N ASP A 4 -33.74 4.68 34.21
CA ASP A 4 -33.17 4.47 32.85
C ASP A 4 -33.81 5.15 31.60
N PHE A 5 -33.12 6.01 30.84
CA PHE A 5 -31.91 5.89 29.99
C PHE A 5 -32.25 5.82 28.49
N HIS A 6 -31.46 6.57 27.70
CA HIS A 6 -31.28 6.55 26.24
C HIS A 6 -32.31 7.20 25.31
N ARG A 7 -32.14 8.51 25.11
CA ARG A 7 -32.22 9.12 23.78
C ARG A 7 -30.89 8.83 23.05
N ILE A 8 -30.90 7.89 22.13
CA ILE A 8 -29.81 7.71 21.15
C ILE A 8 -29.93 8.88 20.17
N LEU A 9 -28.98 9.80 20.21
CA LEU A 9 -28.79 10.80 19.17
C LEU A 9 -28.24 10.06 17.93
N PHE A 10 -29.06 9.95 16.89
CA PHE A 10 -28.59 9.63 15.55
C PHE A 10 -27.87 10.87 15.01
N GLU A 11 -26.54 10.94 15.17
CA GLU A 11 -25.72 11.81 14.34
C GLU A 11 -25.51 11.14 12.99
N VAL A 12 -26.32 11.55 12.00
CA VAL A 12 -26.08 11.27 10.59
C VAL A 12 -25.02 12.27 10.12
N TRP A 13 -23.75 11.88 10.16
CA TRP A 13 -22.70 12.58 9.42
C TRP A 13 -22.79 12.20 7.95
N THR A 14 -23.44 13.02 7.13
CA THR A 14 -23.35 12.92 5.68
C THR A 14 -22.00 13.47 5.22
N CYS A 15 -20.98 12.60 5.13
CA CYS A 15 -19.77 12.87 4.38
C CYS A 15 -19.95 12.33 2.95
N ARG A 16 -20.26 13.20 1.98
CA ARG A 16 -20.21 12.81 0.56
C ARG A 16 -18.73 12.72 0.15
N HIS A 17 -18.22 11.50 -0.05
CA HIS A 17 -17.51 11.04 -1.25
C HIS A 17 -16.96 9.62 -1.02
N GLU A 18 -17.28 8.71 -1.97
CA GLU A 18 -17.06 7.24 -1.98
C GLU A 18 -18.02 6.40 -1.13
N ALA A 19 -19.29 6.34 -1.54
CA ALA A 19 -20.24 5.36 -1.02
C ALA A 19 -19.91 3.96 -1.60
N TRP A 20 -19.12 3.17 -0.88
CA TRP A 20 -19.02 1.73 -1.12
C TRP A 20 -20.41 1.11 -0.96
N SER A 21 -20.95 0.53 -2.03
CA SER A 21 -22.32 0.01 -2.03
C SER A 21 -22.46 -1.27 -1.23
N ASN A 22 -21.39 -2.04 -1.07
CA ASN A 22 -21.38 -3.31 -0.35
C ASN A 22 -20.11 -3.44 0.49
N ILE A 23 -20.26 -3.54 1.81
CA ILE A 23 -19.16 -3.72 2.77
C ILE A 23 -19.34 -5.05 3.48
N ALA A 24 -18.35 -5.94 3.38
CA ALA A 24 -18.29 -7.16 4.16
C ALA A 24 -17.14 -7.08 5.17
N ARG A 25 -17.46 -7.23 6.46
CA ARG A 25 -16.47 -7.26 7.54
C ARG A 25 -16.30 -8.67 8.05
N LEU A 26 -15.08 -9.19 7.97
CA LEU A 26 -14.73 -10.55 8.39
C LEU A 26 -13.74 -10.50 9.54
N ARG A 27 -13.84 -11.47 10.45
CA ARG A 27 -12.90 -11.64 11.57
C ARG A 27 -12.26 -13.02 11.49
N GLY A 28 -10.97 -13.09 11.79
CA GLY A 28 -10.18 -14.32 11.74
C GLY A 28 -9.27 -14.36 10.52
N SER A 29 -8.93 -15.57 10.08
CA SER A 29 -7.99 -15.77 8.98
C SER A 29 -8.71 -16.00 7.66
N ALA A 30 -8.41 -15.18 6.67
CA ALA A 30 -8.89 -15.40 5.32
C ALA A 30 -8.02 -16.46 4.61
N GLY A 31 -8.69 -17.40 3.94
CA GLY A 31 -8.02 -18.36 3.07
C GLY A 31 -7.37 -17.70 1.85
N GLN A 32 -6.88 -18.53 0.94
CA GLN A 32 -6.26 -18.05 -0.30
C GLN A 32 -7.26 -17.30 -1.19
N SER A 33 -6.73 -16.39 -2.02
CA SER A 33 -7.49 -15.64 -3.03
C SER A 33 -8.60 -14.75 -2.46
N LEU A 34 -8.40 -14.21 -1.25
CA LEU A 34 -9.29 -13.21 -0.67
C LEU A 34 -9.52 -12.05 -1.64
N GLY A 35 -10.79 -11.78 -1.97
CA GLY A 35 -11.17 -10.65 -2.82
C GLY A 35 -10.64 -10.72 -4.25
N ALA A 36 -10.33 -11.93 -4.75
CA ALA A 36 -9.94 -12.12 -6.14
C ALA A 36 -11.02 -11.58 -7.09
N PHE A 37 -10.60 -10.78 -8.07
CA PHE A 37 -11.46 -10.13 -9.06
C PHE A 37 -12.55 -9.22 -8.47
N ALA A 38 -12.38 -8.75 -7.22
CA ALA A 38 -13.33 -7.82 -6.61
C ALA A 38 -13.44 -6.53 -7.44
N THR A 39 -14.68 -6.16 -7.75
CA THR A 39 -15.01 -5.02 -8.60
C THR A 39 -15.39 -3.78 -7.81
N GLN A 40 -15.44 -2.64 -8.50
CA GLN A 40 -15.87 -1.37 -7.91
C GLN A 40 -17.21 -1.49 -7.17
N GLY A 41 -17.26 -0.92 -5.97
CA GLY A 41 -18.41 -0.96 -5.07
C GLY A 41 -18.35 -2.07 -4.01
N LEU A 42 -17.47 -3.06 -4.17
CA LEU A 42 -17.19 -4.06 -3.14
C LEU A 42 -16.03 -3.61 -2.24
N ARG A 43 -16.28 -3.62 -0.93
CA ARG A 43 -15.27 -3.42 0.11
C ARG A 43 -15.22 -4.62 1.05
N LEU A 44 -14.03 -5.17 1.25
CA LEU A 44 -13.76 -6.26 2.18
C LEU A 44 -12.87 -5.76 3.31
N ASP A 45 -13.39 -5.79 4.54
CA ASP A 45 -12.66 -5.38 5.75
C ASP A 45 -12.30 -6.58 6.61
N ILE A 46 -11.03 -6.94 6.67
CA ILE A 46 -10.54 -8.12 7.39
C ILE A 46 -9.86 -7.68 8.68
N ILE A 47 -10.36 -8.21 9.79
CA ILE A 47 -9.75 -8.07 11.11
C ILE A 47 -9.12 -9.43 11.47
N GLY A 48 -7.81 -9.51 11.32
CA GLY A 48 -7.03 -10.74 11.37
C GLY A 48 -5.95 -10.73 10.31
N ASP A 49 -5.77 -11.86 9.63
CA ASP A 49 -4.75 -12.07 8.60
C ASP A 49 -5.35 -12.73 7.34
N ALA A 50 -4.55 -12.84 6.30
CA ALA A 50 -4.92 -13.51 5.07
C ALA A 50 -3.76 -14.30 4.45
N ASN A 51 -4.08 -15.41 3.79
CA ASN A 51 -3.10 -16.22 3.08
C ASN A 51 -2.74 -15.62 1.70
N ASP A 52 -2.19 -16.43 0.80
CA ASP A 52 -1.73 -15.99 -0.52
C ASP A 52 -2.83 -15.43 -1.42
N TYR A 53 -2.42 -14.66 -2.44
CA TYR A 53 -3.25 -14.18 -3.54
C TYR A 53 -4.35 -13.18 -3.15
N VAL A 54 -4.17 -12.45 -2.05
CA VAL A 54 -5.07 -11.35 -1.68
C VAL A 54 -5.18 -10.36 -2.84
N GLY A 55 -6.40 -10.05 -3.26
CA GLY A 55 -6.65 -9.14 -4.37
C GLY A 55 -6.12 -9.61 -5.73
N LYS A 56 -5.97 -10.93 -5.95
CA LYS A 56 -5.63 -11.47 -7.28
C LYS A 56 -6.58 -10.92 -8.34
N GLY A 57 -6.05 -10.25 -9.35
CA GLY A 57 -6.83 -9.63 -10.41
C GLY A 57 -7.83 -8.58 -9.92
N LEU A 58 -7.50 -7.85 -8.84
CA LEU A 58 -8.35 -6.78 -8.32
C LEU A 58 -8.75 -5.80 -9.44
N SER A 59 -10.03 -5.44 -9.49
CA SER A 59 -10.64 -4.70 -10.60
C SER A 59 -11.58 -3.60 -10.09
N GLY A 60 -11.10 -2.81 -9.12
CA GLY A 60 -11.78 -1.63 -8.61
C GLY A 60 -12.35 -1.76 -7.20
N GLY A 61 -12.33 -2.97 -6.62
CA GLY A 61 -12.71 -3.19 -5.23
C GLY A 61 -11.71 -2.60 -4.23
N MET A 62 -12.11 -2.54 -2.96
CA MET A 62 -11.23 -2.19 -1.84
C MET A 62 -11.09 -3.37 -0.88
N ILE A 63 -9.86 -3.70 -0.50
CA ILE A 63 -9.57 -4.72 0.50
C ILE A 63 -8.75 -4.08 1.61
N THR A 64 -9.17 -4.25 2.85
CA THR A 64 -8.41 -3.82 4.03
C THR A 64 -8.09 -5.04 4.89
N VAL A 65 -6.86 -5.15 5.37
CA VAL A 65 -6.42 -6.21 6.29
C VAL A 65 -5.67 -5.56 7.44
N ARG A 66 -6.10 -5.84 8.67
CA ARG A 66 -5.47 -5.26 9.86
C ARG A 66 -5.56 -6.23 11.04
N PRO A 67 -4.61 -6.20 11.98
CA PRO A 67 -4.68 -7.03 13.16
C PRO A 67 -5.89 -6.66 14.03
N SER A 68 -6.20 -7.54 14.99
CA SER A 68 -7.16 -7.19 16.04
C SER A 68 -6.62 -6.05 16.90
N ALA A 69 -7.50 -5.24 17.48
CA ALA A 69 -7.09 -4.21 18.43
C ALA A 69 -6.44 -4.80 19.70
N ASP A 70 -6.73 -6.08 20.00
CA ASP A 70 -6.21 -6.81 21.16
C ASP A 70 -4.87 -7.52 20.85
N SER A 71 -4.35 -7.39 19.63
CA SER A 71 -3.06 -7.97 19.25
C SER A 71 -1.91 -7.28 19.97
N SER A 72 -1.02 -8.06 20.58
CA SER A 72 0.11 -7.56 21.38
C SER A 72 1.41 -7.33 20.58
N PHE A 73 1.43 -7.71 19.30
CA PHE A 73 2.60 -7.59 18.44
C PHE A 73 2.59 -6.29 17.62
N THR A 74 3.77 -5.83 17.22
CA THR A 74 3.94 -4.69 16.31
C THR A 74 3.57 -5.11 14.89
N ALA A 75 2.49 -4.54 14.33
CA ALA A 75 1.96 -4.92 13.02
C ALA A 75 3.01 -4.84 11.89
N SER A 76 3.81 -3.77 11.86
CA SER A 76 4.82 -3.52 10.83
C SER A 76 5.99 -4.49 10.84
N GLU A 77 6.15 -5.27 11.91
CA GLU A 77 7.21 -6.26 12.08
C GLU A 77 6.72 -7.69 11.77
N ASN A 78 5.44 -7.86 11.41
CA ASN A 78 4.81 -9.17 11.27
C ASN A 78 4.08 -9.30 9.93
N THR A 79 4.13 -10.50 9.35
CA THR A 79 3.38 -10.84 8.14
C THR A 79 1.89 -10.89 8.44
N ILE A 80 1.08 -10.20 7.61
CA ILE A 80 -0.37 -10.18 7.71
C ILE A 80 -1.07 -10.67 6.45
N ILE A 81 -0.40 -10.58 5.30
CA ILE A 81 -0.87 -11.13 4.03
C ILE A 81 0.22 -12.00 3.39
N GLY A 82 -0.19 -13.07 2.73
CA GLY A 82 0.72 -14.04 2.11
C GLY A 82 1.41 -13.54 0.84
N ASN A 83 1.70 -14.49 -0.05
CA ASN A 83 2.47 -14.25 -1.27
C ASN A 83 1.60 -13.84 -2.47
N THR A 84 2.23 -13.31 -3.52
CA THR A 84 1.61 -13.06 -4.84
C THR A 84 0.32 -12.23 -4.75
N VAL A 85 0.36 -11.26 -3.84
CA VAL A 85 -0.72 -10.30 -3.57
C VAL A 85 -0.84 -9.33 -4.74
N LEU A 86 -2.08 -8.95 -5.08
CA LEU A 86 -2.41 -8.09 -6.22
C LEU A 86 -1.93 -8.61 -7.58
N TYR A 87 -1.78 -9.92 -7.72
CA TYR A 87 -1.34 -10.52 -8.97
C TYR A 87 -2.24 -10.13 -10.15
N GLY A 88 -1.68 -9.40 -11.12
CA GLY A 88 -2.42 -9.01 -12.33
C GLY A 88 -3.56 -8.03 -12.07
N ALA A 89 -3.56 -7.31 -10.94
CA ALA A 89 -4.59 -6.33 -10.61
C ALA A 89 -4.59 -5.17 -11.62
N THR A 90 -5.77 -4.70 -12.01
CA THR A 90 -5.93 -3.65 -13.03
C THR A 90 -6.47 -2.34 -12.45
N SER A 91 -7.15 -2.38 -11.31
CA SER A 91 -7.62 -1.21 -10.58
C SER A 91 -8.05 -1.61 -9.16
N GLY A 92 -8.32 -0.62 -8.30
CA GLY A 92 -8.77 -0.85 -6.93
C GLY A 92 -7.68 -0.60 -5.90
N MET A 93 -8.01 -0.85 -4.63
CA MET A 93 -7.15 -0.49 -3.50
C MET A 93 -6.99 -1.68 -2.53
N LEU A 94 -5.76 -1.90 -2.07
CA LEU A 94 -5.44 -2.81 -0.98
C LEU A 94 -4.67 -2.06 0.11
N PHE A 95 -5.15 -2.12 1.34
CA PHE A 95 -4.47 -1.56 2.51
C PHE A 95 -4.24 -2.66 3.55
N ALA A 96 -2.99 -2.99 3.86
CA ALA A 96 -2.65 -4.01 4.86
C ALA A 96 -1.74 -3.43 5.95
N ALA A 97 -2.22 -3.39 7.19
CA ALA A 97 -1.40 -3.01 8.35
C ALA A 97 -0.53 -4.18 8.79
N GLY A 98 0.56 -4.39 8.07
CA GLY A 98 1.57 -5.40 8.32
C GLY A 98 2.33 -5.75 7.03
N GLN A 99 3.23 -6.72 7.14
CA GLN A 99 4.08 -7.13 6.02
C GLN A 99 3.34 -8.07 5.06
N ALA A 100 3.65 -7.92 3.77
CA ALA A 100 3.30 -8.90 2.75
C ALA A 100 4.40 -9.94 2.58
N GLY A 101 4.04 -11.12 2.10
CA GLY A 101 5.00 -12.13 1.66
C GLY A 101 5.74 -11.74 0.38
N GLU A 102 6.23 -12.75 -0.33
CA GLU A 102 6.96 -12.59 -1.59
C GLU A 102 6.04 -12.16 -2.73
N ARG A 103 6.62 -11.52 -3.76
CA ARG A 103 5.93 -11.14 -4.99
C ARG A 103 4.70 -10.27 -4.76
N PHE A 104 4.78 -9.37 -3.79
CA PHE A 104 3.78 -8.32 -3.62
C PHE A 104 3.68 -7.47 -4.90
N CYS A 105 2.45 -7.18 -5.38
CA CYS A 105 2.21 -6.41 -6.60
C CYS A 105 2.82 -6.98 -7.89
N VAL A 106 3.08 -8.30 -7.94
CA VAL A 106 3.57 -8.94 -9.17
C VAL A 106 2.58 -8.74 -10.32
N ARG A 107 3.05 -8.23 -11.46
CA ARG A 107 2.22 -7.90 -12.63
C ARG A 107 1.05 -6.96 -12.31
N ASN A 108 1.14 -6.12 -11.28
CA ASN A 108 0.16 -5.06 -11.06
C ASN A 108 0.15 -4.11 -12.26
N SER A 109 -1.04 -3.76 -12.76
CA SER A 109 -1.25 -2.94 -13.94
C SER A 109 -2.13 -1.72 -13.65
N GLY A 110 -2.55 -1.49 -12.41
CA GLY A 110 -3.34 -0.30 -12.08
C GLY A 110 -3.95 -0.22 -10.69
N ALA A 111 -3.76 -1.22 -9.82
CA ALA A 111 -4.21 -1.13 -8.43
C ALA A 111 -3.22 -0.32 -7.57
N THR A 112 -3.74 0.23 -6.47
CA THR A 112 -2.93 0.84 -5.41
C THR A 112 -2.82 -0.14 -4.24
N GLY A 113 -1.61 -0.50 -3.85
CA GLY A 113 -1.35 -1.36 -2.70
C GLY A 113 -0.51 -0.65 -1.64
N VAL A 114 -0.92 -0.70 -0.37
CA VAL A 114 -0.15 -0.16 0.76
C VAL A 114 0.09 -1.26 1.79
N VAL A 115 1.35 -1.54 2.10
CA VAL A 115 1.80 -2.56 3.06
C VAL A 115 2.88 -1.96 3.97
N GLU A 116 3.16 -2.60 5.11
CA GLU A 116 4.17 -2.15 6.08
C GLU A 116 5.51 -2.90 5.94
N GLY A 117 5.71 -3.54 4.79
CA GLY A 117 6.90 -4.29 4.40
C GLY A 117 6.52 -5.34 3.35
N CYS A 118 7.49 -5.84 2.59
CA CYS A 118 7.26 -6.97 1.69
C CYS A 118 8.46 -7.89 1.57
N GLY A 119 8.22 -9.15 1.21
CA GLY A 119 9.26 -10.12 0.93
C GLY A 119 10.02 -9.86 -0.38
N SER A 120 10.69 -10.90 -0.87
CA SER A 120 11.48 -10.86 -2.10
C SER A 120 10.60 -10.61 -3.35
N ASN A 121 11.21 -10.10 -4.41
CA ASN A 121 10.57 -9.91 -5.72
C ASN A 121 9.31 -9.02 -5.68
N GLY A 122 9.27 -8.03 -4.78
CA GLY A 122 8.20 -7.04 -4.75
C GLY A 122 8.14 -6.25 -6.05
N CYS A 123 6.93 -5.94 -6.54
CA CYS A 123 6.65 -5.22 -7.78
C CYS A 123 7.25 -5.84 -9.06
N GLU A 124 7.56 -7.15 -9.04
CA GLU A 124 8.08 -7.87 -10.20
C GLU A 124 7.10 -7.77 -11.39
N TYR A 125 7.59 -7.40 -12.57
CA TYR A 125 6.79 -7.22 -13.80
C TYR A 125 5.60 -6.26 -13.67
N MET A 126 5.62 -5.34 -12.72
CA MET A 126 4.56 -4.33 -12.59
C MET A 126 4.59 -3.36 -13.80
N THR A 127 3.42 -3.11 -14.36
CA THR A 127 3.21 -2.31 -15.58
C THR A 127 2.34 -1.08 -15.35
N GLY A 128 1.78 -0.91 -14.15
CA GLY A 128 0.92 0.21 -13.80
C GLY A 128 0.46 0.16 -12.34
N GLY A 129 -0.16 1.25 -11.87
CA GLY A 129 -0.62 1.39 -10.49
C GLY A 129 0.43 1.99 -9.55
N SER A 130 0.16 1.88 -8.25
CA SER A 130 1.02 2.44 -7.20
C SER A 130 1.24 1.42 -6.09
N ALA A 131 2.48 1.26 -5.64
CA ALA A 131 2.83 0.42 -4.50
C ALA A 131 3.50 1.26 -3.41
N VAL A 132 2.95 1.25 -2.20
CA VAL A 132 3.51 1.96 -1.05
C VAL A 132 3.94 0.93 -0.01
N ILE A 133 5.21 0.99 0.40
CA ILE A 133 5.81 0.06 1.35
C ILE A 133 6.37 0.87 2.51
N LEU A 134 5.79 0.70 3.70
CA LEU A 134 6.14 1.46 4.92
C LEU A 134 7.18 0.76 5.79
N GLY A 135 8.07 -0.03 5.20
CA GLY A 135 9.02 -0.86 5.94
C GLY A 135 9.96 -1.63 5.03
N PRO A 136 10.63 -2.68 5.54
CA PRO A 136 11.67 -3.38 4.80
C PRO A 136 11.13 -4.09 3.55
N ILE A 137 12.00 -4.22 2.54
CA ILE A 137 11.78 -5.01 1.34
C ILE A 137 12.76 -6.18 1.29
N GLY A 138 12.38 -7.27 0.61
CA GLY A 138 13.29 -8.33 0.23
C GLY A 138 14.02 -8.04 -1.08
N SER A 139 14.95 -8.92 -1.42
CA SER A 139 15.80 -8.80 -2.61
C SER A 139 15.03 -8.80 -3.94
N ASN A 140 15.66 -8.26 -4.98
CA ASN A 140 15.18 -8.21 -6.37
C ASN A 140 13.87 -7.41 -6.53
N PHE A 141 13.70 -6.34 -5.75
CA PHE A 141 12.54 -5.46 -5.85
C PHE A 141 12.53 -4.72 -7.20
N GLY A 142 11.36 -4.69 -7.84
CA GLY A 142 11.09 -3.98 -9.10
C GLY A 142 11.70 -4.63 -10.34
N ALA A 143 12.13 -5.89 -10.27
CA ALA A 143 12.66 -6.61 -11.42
C ALA A 143 11.63 -6.70 -12.56
N GLY A 144 12.04 -6.26 -13.75
CA GLY A 144 11.16 -6.23 -14.93
C GLY A 144 9.97 -5.29 -14.80
N MET A 145 9.97 -4.37 -13.83
CA MET A 145 8.95 -3.33 -13.71
C MET A 145 9.10 -2.33 -14.87
N THR A 146 8.04 -2.18 -15.66
CA THR A 146 8.01 -1.34 -16.87
C THR A 146 6.99 -0.21 -16.79
N GLY A 147 6.14 -0.19 -15.76
CA GLY A 147 5.23 0.93 -15.53
C GLY A 147 4.70 1.01 -14.10
N GLY A 148 3.98 2.09 -13.81
CA GLY A 148 3.54 2.45 -12.45
C GLY A 148 4.65 3.08 -11.62
N MET A 149 4.44 3.17 -10.31
CA MET A 149 5.42 3.73 -9.37
C MET A 149 5.37 3.00 -8.03
N ALA A 150 6.47 3.06 -7.28
CA ALA A 150 6.49 2.64 -5.90
C ALA A 150 7.10 3.72 -4.99
N PHE A 151 6.62 3.75 -3.76
CA PHE A 151 7.14 4.57 -2.68
C PHE A 151 7.57 3.65 -1.54
N LEU A 152 8.84 3.74 -1.15
CA LEU A 152 9.41 2.91 -0.10
C LEU A 152 9.91 3.79 1.04
N TYR A 153 9.38 3.61 2.23
CA TYR A 153 9.90 4.25 3.45
C TYR A 153 11.15 3.50 3.93
N ASP A 154 12.30 4.16 3.84
CA ASP A 154 13.61 3.62 4.22
C ASP A 154 14.43 4.72 4.92
N PRO A 155 14.21 4.91 6.24
CA PRO A 155 14.91 5.92 7.03
C PRO A 155 16.41 5.61 7.20
N GLU A 156 16.80 4.34 7.15
CA GLU A 156 18.21 3.92 7.30
C GLU A 156 18.98 4.01 5.97
N GLY A 157 18.29 3.97 4.83
CA GLY A 157 18.92 4.09 3.50
C GLY A 157 19.56 2.80 2.99
N ASP A 158 19.34 1.67 3.66
CA ASP A 158 20.00 0.40 3.39
C ASP A 158 19.33 -0.44 2.29
N SER A 159 18.13 -0.03 1.83
CA SER A 159 17.34 -0.84 0.90
C SER A 159 17.85 -0.80 -0.54
N LEU A 160 18.80 0.09 -0.87
CA LEU A 160 19.38 0.23 -2.21
C LEU A 160 19.95 -1.09 -2.76
N LYS A 161 20.50 -1.95 -1.89
CA LYS A 161 21.06 -3.27 -2.26
C LYS A 161 20.00 -4.29 -2.69
N ASP A 162 18.74 -4.07 -2.32
CA ASP A 162 17.64 -5.00 -2.56
C ASP A 162 16.85 -4.66 -3.83
N PHE A 163 17.10 -3.51 -4.44
CA PHE A 163 16.51 -3.11 -5.72
C PHE A 163 17.20 -3.76 -6.92
N ASN A 164 16.40 -4.09 -7.93
CA ASN A 164 16.91 -4.37 -9.27
C ASN A 164 17.06 -3.06 -10.05
N ILE A 165 18.23 -2.45 -9.95
CA ILE A 165 18.49 -1.09 -10.44
C ILE A 165 18.59 -0.96 -11.98
N GLU A 166 18.59 -2.06 -12.73
CA GLU A 166 18.84 -2.03 -14.18
C GLU A 166 17.77 -1.23 -14.94
N THR A 167 16.50 -1.37 -14.54
CA THR A 167 15.35 -0.76 -15.25
C THR A 167 14.66 0.33 -14.44
N LEU A 168 15.16 0.65 -13.25
CA LEU A 168 14.52 1.56 -12.30
C LEU A 168 15.26 2.89 -12.20
N HIS A 169 14.50 3.98 -12.12
CA HIS A 169 14.97 5.24 -11.60
C HIS A 169 14.54 5.36 -10.14
N ILE A 170 15.52 5.51 -9.26
CA ILE A 170 15.34 5.59 -7.81
C ILE A 170 15.89 6.93 -7.34
N SER A 171 15.06 7.71 -6.67
CA SER A 171 15.43 9.02 -6.11
C SER A 171 14.74 9.23 -4.78
N ARG A 172 15.26 10.15 -3.95
CA ARG A 172 14.56 10.55 -2.72
C ARG A 172 13.34 11.37 -3.09
N LEU A 173 12.22 11.11 -2.42
CA LEU A 173 10.99 11.85 -2.64
C LEU A 173 11.15 13.29 -2.17
N GLN A 174 10.80 14.24 -3.04
CA GLN A 174 10.84 15.67 -2.76
C GLN A 174 9.43 16.22 -2.53
N SER A 175 9.35 17.38 -1.87
CA SER A 175 8.10 18.11 -1.72
C SER A 175 7.59 18.54 -3.09
N GLY A 176 6.37 18.12 -3.43
CA GLY A 176 5.81 18.29 -4.76
C GLY A 176 4.53 17.47 -4.96
N PHE A 177 4.13 17.29 -6.22
CA PHE A 177 2.89 16.58 -6.56
C PHE A 177 2.89 15.14 -6.03
N TRP A 178 3.96 14.39 -6.27
CA TRP A 178 4.07 12.98 -5.89
C TRP A 178 4.04 12.79 -4.38
N SER A 179 4.68 13.68 -3.63
CA SER A 179 4.62 13.67 -2.17
C SER A 179 3.22 13.92 -1.61
N ASN A 180 2.44 14.81 -2.23
CA ASN A 180 1.06 15.06 -1.83
C ASN A 180 0.17 13.85 -2.15
N SER A 181 0.37 13.22 -3.30
CA SER A 181 -0.32 11.98 -3.68
C SER A 181 -0.04 10.84 -2.69
N LEU A 182 1.23 10.66 -2.31
CA LEU A 182 1.62 9.70 -1.28
C LEU A 182 0.98 10.05 0.07
N LEU A 183 1.03 11.31 0.51
CA LEU A 183 0.44 11.73 1.78
C LEU A 183 -1.07 11.42 1.85
N GLU A 184 -1.83 11.64 0.77
CA GLU A 184 -3.25 11.28 0.74
C GLU A 184 -3.46 9.75 0.80
N THR A 185 -2.59 8.99 0.14
CA THR A 185 -2.58 7.52 0.22
C THR A 185 -2.28 7.03 1.63
N LEU A 186 -1.31 7.64 2.34
CA LEU A 186 -0.99 7.34 3.73
C LEU A 186 -2.13 7.68 4.69
N LYS A 187 -2.76 8.84 4.50
CA LYS A 187 -3.94 9.24 5.28
C LYS A 187 -5.08 8.23 5.08
N GLN A 188 -5.28 7.76 3.85
CA GLN A 188 -6.29 6.73 3.58
C GLN A 188 -5.92 5.41 4.26
N HIS A 189 -4.68 4.95 4.11
CA HIS A 189 -4.21 3.75 4.82
C HIS A 189 -4.44 3.87 6.33
N ALA A 190 -4.03 4.98 6.96
CA ALA A 190 -4.23 5.22 8.38
C ALA A 190 -5.72 5.20 8.81
N ARG A 191 -6.62 5.76 7.99
CA ARG A 191 -8.07 5.73 8.24
C ARG A 191 -8.63 4.31 8.13
N GLU A 192 -8.21 3.56 7.12
CA GLU A 192 -8.78 2.25 6.80
C GLU A 192 -8.23 1.12 7.68
N THR A 193 -6.94 1.19 8.04
CA THR A 193 -6.26 0.10 8.75
C THR A 193 -5.99 0.42 10.22
N ASN A 194 -6.13 1.67 10.63
CA ASN A 194 -5.72 2.17 11.95
C ASN A 194 -4.20 1.98 12.22
N SER A 195 -3.39 1.86 11.17
CA SER A 195 -1.93 1.66 11.22
C SER A 195 -1.23 2.70 12.09
N ALA A 196 -0.35 2.23 12.98
CA ALA A 196 0.44 3.10 13.85
C ALA A 196 1.54 3.84 13.05
N ILE A 197 2.25 3.14 12.17
CA ILE A 197 3.31 3.73 11.35
C ILE A 197 2.75 4.77 10.37
N ALA A 198 1.63 4.49 9.70
CA ALA A 198 1.05 5.48 8.79
C ALA A 198 0.56 6.73 9.52
N LYS A 199 -0.03 6.59 10.72
CA LYS A 199 -0.40 7.76 11.54
C LYS A 199 0.82 8.59 11.94
N ARG A 200 1.91 7.95 12.35
CA ARG A 200 3.17 8.63 12.68
C ARG A 200 3.70 9.40 11.48
N LEU A 201 3.80 8.74 10.32
CA LEU A 201 4.28 9.35 9.08
C LEU A 201 3.41 10.53 8.62
N VAL A 202 2.08 10.44 8.79
CA VAL A 202 1.17 11.54 8.48
C VAL A 202 1.38 12.73 9.42
N ASN A 203 1.62 12.48 10.71
CA ASN A 203 1.83 13.54 11.70
C ASN A 203 3.19 14.24 11.51
N ASP A 204 4.23 13.47 11.24
CA ASP A 204 5.61 13.94 11.12
C ASP A 204 6.05 14.13 9.65
N TRP A 205 5.10 14.29 8.74
CA TRP A 205 5.30 14.20 7.29
C TRP A 205 6.47 15.04 6.76
N LEU A 206 6.58 16.29 7.20
CA LEU A 206 7.63 17.20 6.75
C LEU A 206 9.04 16.75 7.14
N LEU A 207 9.17 15.95 8.20
CA LEU A 207 10.44 15.38 8.66
C LEU A 207 10.76 14.05 7.95
N GLU A 208 9.72 13.32 7.55
CA GLU A 208 9.82 11.95 7.07
C GLU A 208 9.81 11.82 5.54
N ILE A 209 9.43 12.88 4.82
CA ILE A 209 9.31 12.85 3.35
C ILE A 209 10.59 12.40 2.65
N GLU A 210 11.76 12.89 3.09
CA GLU A 210 13.05 12.55 2.48
C GLU A 210 13.52 11.13 2.81
N ASN A 211 12.86 10.45 3.77
CA ASN A 211 13.11 9.05 4.06
C ASN A 211 12.41 8.11 3.07
N PHE A 212 11.61 8.64 2.14
CA PHE A 212 11.02 7.84 1.07
C PHE A 212 11.92 7.77 -0.17
N TRP A 213 12.10 6.56 -0.69
CA TRP A 213 12.50 6.35 -2.08
C TRP A 213 11.27 6.43 -2.98
N HIS A 214 11.40 7.18 -4.07
CA HIS A 214 10.48 7.20 -5.19
C HIS A 214 11.07 6.38 -6.33
N VAL A 215 10.37 5.30 -6.68
CA VAL A 215 10.84 4.27 -7.62
C VAL A 215 9.94 4.31 -8.84
N VAL A 216 10.51 4.65 -9.99
CA VAL A 216 9.78 4.77 -11.25
C VAL A 216 10.56 4.05 -12.35
N PRO A 217 9.93 3.20 -13.16
CA PRO A 217 10.58 2.56 -14.29
C PRO A 217 11.12 3.59 -15.29
N THR A 218 12.34 3.36 -15.75
CA THR A 218 13.01 4.25 -16.73
C THR A 218 12.20 4.43 -18.01
N GLU A 219 11.45 3.41 -18.43
CA GLU A 219 10.62 3.40 -19.64
C GLU A 219 9.54 4.50 -19.65
N ILE A 220 8.94 4.78 -18.49
CA ILE A 220 7.80 5.72 -18.40
C ILE A 220 8.19 7.13 -17.96
N LEU A 221 9.46 7.38 -17.60
CA LEU A 221 9.91 8.68 -17.09
C LEU A 221 9.55 9.86 -17.99
N LYS A 222 9.66 9.67 -19.32
CA LYS A 222 9.38 10.72 -20.30
C LYS A 222 7.90 10.95 -20.55
N THR A 223 7.07 9.98 -20.21
CA THR A 223 5.61 10.00 -20.40
C THR A 223 4.86 10.23 -19.09
N LEU A 224 5.59 10.38 -17.98
CA LEU A 224 5.01 10.58 -16.66
C LEU A 224 4.43 12.00 -16.55
N GLU A 225 3.18 12.10 -16.13
CA GLU A 225 2.48 13.36 -15.92
C GLU A 225 1.92 13.42 -14.49
N PRO A 226 2.33 14.41 -13.67
CA PRO A 226 3.39 15.39 -13.95
C PRO A 226 4.79 14.73 -13.96
N PRO A 227 5.79 15.35 -14.61
CA PRO A 227 7.16 14.84 -14.57
C PRO A 227 7.68 14.67 -13.13
N LEU A 228 8.74 13.89 -12.96
CA LEU A 228 9.46 13.84 -11.68
C LEU A 228 10.09 15.20 -11.39
N ASP A 229 10.01 15.63 -10.12
CA ASP A 229 10.72 16.81 -9.63
C ASP A 229 12.23 16.61 -9.89
N SER A 230 12.85 17.56 -10.59
CA SER A 230 14.13 17.37 -11.29
C SER A 230 15.34 17.11 -10.38
N GLU A 231 16.14 16.11 -10.79
CA GLU A 231 17.60 15.95 -10.60
C GLU A 231 18.15 15.73 -9.18
N ASN A 232 17.88 14.56 -8.59
CA ASN A 232 18.83 13.89 -7.69
C ASN A 232 18.77 12.37 -7.93
N ILE A 233 19.47 11.93 -8.99
CA ILE A 233 19.59 10.52 -9.34
C ILE A 233 20.60 9.88 -8.39
N VAL A 234 20.14 9.04 -7.46
CA VAL A 234 21.03 8.16 -6.70
C VAL A 234 21.06 6.83 -7.43
N GLY A 235 21.88 6.75 -8.48
CA GLY A 235 22.15 5.50 -9.19
C GLY A 235 21.90 5.54 -10.70
N LYS A 236 22.86 6.08 -11.45
CA LYS A 236 23.49 5.23 -12.46
C LYS A 236 24.70 4.63 -11.76
N ILE A 237 24.55 3.46 -11.16
CA ILE A 237 25.74 2.72 -10.76
C ILE A 237 26.37 2.27 -12.08
N ALA A 238 27.50 2.90 -12.42
CA ALA A 238 28.33 2.56 -13.56
C ALA A 238 28.91 1.15 -13.41
#